data_AF-A0AAW2I6W0-F1
#
_entry.id   AF-A0AAW2I6W0-F1
#
_cell.length_a   1.000
_cell.length_b   1.000
_cell.length_c   1.000
_cell.angle_alpha   90.00
_cell.angle_beta   90.00
_cell.angle_gamma   90.00
#
_symmetry.space_group_name_H-M   'P 1'
#
loop_
_entity.id
_entity.type
_entity.pdbx_description
1 polymer ?
#
loop_
_entity_poly.entity_id
_entity_poly.type
_entity_poly.pdbx_seq_one_letter_code
_entity_poly.pdbx_strand_id
1 'polypeptide(L)'
;MSNPKSSSASLPSSSSKPDLPIEFLCRLIPDSFDGNRFELGQFIANCNNANDVAPDELKAPLLYYILARIKDRKHYTQIMEELNNCKQRENESVSDFFQRLEILNARALTAVRQYSKNTEDIPGKITTINEITLNRFVFHSSPPLFQMLR
;
A
#
# COMPACT_ATOMS: atom_id res chain seq x y z
N MET A 1 -0.49 -44.34 62.72
CA MET A 1 -1.00 -44.21 61.33
C MET A 1 -1.45 -42.77 61.16
N SER A 2 -0.61 -41.93 60.55
CA SER A 2 -0.83 -40.48 60.48
C SER A 2 -0.73 -40.03 59.03
N ASN A 3 -1.86 -39.56 58.47
CA ASN A 3 -1.92 -38.99 57.12
C ASN A 3 -1.47 -37.51 57.16
N PRO A 4 -0.63 -37.05 56.20
CA PRO A 4 -0.39 -35.63 56.02
C PRO A 4 -1.43 -35.01 55.08
N LYS A 5 -2.03 -33.89 55.53
CA LYS A 5 -2.91 -33.03 54.74
C LYS A 5 -2.07 -32.29 53.68
N SER A 6 -2.37 -32.50 52.39
CA SER A 6 -1.83 -31.68 51.31
C SER A 6 -2.69 -30.41 51.16
N SER A 7 -2.15 -29.26 51.58
CA SER A 7 -2.75 -27.95 51.30
C SER A 7 -2.36 -27.51 49.89
N SER A 8 -3.32 -27.50 48.98
CA SER A 8 -3.19 -26.93 47.64
C SER A 8 -3.26 -25.40 47.73
N ALA A 9 -2.10 -24.74 47.63
CA ALA A 9 -2.02 -23.29 47.49
C ALA A 9 -2.39 -22.89 46.06
N SER A 10 -3.53 -22.22 45.89
CA SER A 10 -3.96 -21.59 44.64
C SER A 10 -3.12 -20.34 44.35
N LEU A 11 -2.44 -20.33 43.20
CA LEU A 11 -1.68 -19.20 42.69
C LEU A 11 -2.62 -18.02 42.32
N PRO A 12 -2.28 -16.77 42.64
CA PRO A 12 -3.02 -15.61 42.18
C PRO A 12 -2.77 -15.39 40.68
N SER A 13 -3.71 -15.81 39.84
CA SER A 13 -3.73 -15.54 38.41
C SER A 13 -4.50 -14.26 38.11
N SER A 14 -3.84 -13.10 38.20
CA SER A 14 -4.37 -11.89 37.55
C SER A 14 -3.24 -10.90 37.28
N SER A 15 -2.39 -11.20 36.30
CA SER A 15 -1.64 -10.15 35.62
C SER A 15 -2.61 -9.42 34.68
N SER A 16 -3.44 -8.55 35.23
CA SER A 16 -4.25 -7.64 34.43
C SER A 16 -3.28 -6.78 33.62
N LYS A 17 -3.29 -6.94 32.28
CA LYS A 17 -2.55 -6.03 31.40
C LYS A 17 -3.02 -4.60 31.72
N PRO A 18 -2.11 -3.62 31.79
CA PRO A 18 -2.51 -2.23 32.02
C PRO A 18 -3.48 -1.79 30.92
N ASP A 19 -4.57 -1.13 31.30
CA ASP A 19 -5.54 -0.58 30.36
C ASP A 19 -4.87 0.55 29.56
N LEU A 20 -4.48 0.24 28.33
CA LEU A 20 -3.93 1.21 27.40
C LEU A 20 -5.07 1.89 26.63
N PRO A 21 -5.13 3.23 26.61
CA PRO A 21 -6.16 3.94 25.86
C PRO A 21 -5.97 3.75 24.35
N ILE A 22 -7.07 3.75 23.60
CA ILE A 22 -7.06 3.55 22.14
C ILE A 22 -6.19 4.60 21.42
N GLU A 23 -6.11 5.81 21.94
CA GLU A 23 -5.27 6.89 21.42
C GLU A 23 -3.79 6.54 21.46
N PHE A 24 -3.35 5.79 22.47
CA PHE A 24 -1.97 5.31 22.56
C PHE A 24 -1.70 4.25 21.48
N LEU A 25 -2.62 3.29 21.30
CA LEU A 25 -2.51 2.25 20.26
C LEU A 25 -2.46 2.88 18.86
N CYS A 26 -3.32 3.86 18.60
CA CYS A 26 -3.38 4.59 17.35
C CYS A 26 -2.10 5.37 17.02
N ARG A 27 -1.31 5.80 18.03
CA ARG A 27 -0.01 6.48 17.83
C ARG A 27 1.11 5.54 17.39
N LEU A 28 0.96 4.24 17.62
CA LEU A 28 1.94 3.25 17.16
C LEU A 28 1.87 3.06 15.63
N ILE A 29 0.70 3.34 15.04
CA ILE A 29 0.43 3.14 13.62
C ILE A 29 0.62 4.48 12.88
N PRO A 30 1.36 4.51 11.75
CA PRO A 30 1.51 5.70 10.94
C PRO A 30 0.17 6.30 10.47
N ASP A 31 0.12 7.62 10.32
CA ASP A 31 -1.08 8.36 9.90
C ASP A 31 -1.60 7.98 8.50
N SER A 32 -0.76 7.38 7.66
CA SER A 32 -1.22 6.73 6.45
C SER A 32 -0.18 5.76 5.93
N PHE A 33 -0.65 4.72 5.24
CA PHE A 33 0.17 3.81 4.46
C PHE A 33 -0.30 3.85 3.00
N ASP A 34 0.61 4.12 2.08
CA ASP A 34 0.31 4.29 0.65
C ASP A 34 0.73 3.09 -0.20
N GLY A 35 0.93 1.94 0.43
CA GLY A 35 1.32 0.72 -0.26
C GLY A 35 2.81 0.67 -0.65
N ASN A 36 3.65 1.59 -0.17
CA ASN A 36 5.09 1.50 -0.38
C ASN A 36 5.66 0.19 0.21
N ARG A 37 6.20 -0.68 -0.66
CA ARG A 37 6.75 -1.99 -0.26
C ARG A 37 7.95 -1.89 0.67
N PHE A 38 8.72 -0.80 0.60
CA PHE A 38 9.89 -0.59 1.47
C PHE A 38 9.47 -0.29 2.91
N GLU A 39 8.29 0.30 3.10
CA GLU A 39 7.74 0.65 4.43
C GLU A 39 6.75 -0.40 4.95
N LEU A 40 6.29 -1.32 4.10
CA LEU A 40 5.30 -2.35 4.44
C LEU A 40 5.72 -3.17 5.67
N GLY A 41 6.99 -3.57 5.76
CA GLY A 41 7.49 -4.34 6.89
C GLY A 41 7.35 -3.60 8.22
N GLN A 42 7.75 -2.32 8.26
CA GLN A 42 7.62 -1.47 9.44
C GLN A 42 6.15 -1.19 9.78
N PHE A 43 5.30 -0.96 8.77
CA PHE A 43 3.87 -0.75 8.96
C PHE A 43 3.20 -1.98 9.60
N ILE A 44 3.46 -3.19 9.08
CA ILE A 44 2.94 -4.45 9.64
C ILE A 44 3.45 -4.65 11.06
N ALA A 45 4.75 -4.42 11.31
CA ALA A 45 5.33 -4.56 12.65
C ALA A 45 4.62 -3.64 13.65
N ASN A 46 4.37 -2.38 13.27
CA ASN A 46 3.64 -1.42 14.11
C ASN A 46 2.19 -1.86 14.38
N CYS A 47 1.49 -2.37 13.37
CA CYS A 47 0.12 -2.89 13.53
C CYS A 47 0.08 -4.09 14.47
N ASN A 48 1.03 -5.03 14.33
CA ASN A 48 1.13 -6.21 15.21
C ASN A 48 1.44 -5.80 16.64
N ASN A 49 2.41 -4.90 16.85
CA ASN A 49 2.74 -4.38 18.17
C ASN A 49 1.52 -3.72 18.85
N ALA A 50 0.75 -2.93 18.11
CA ALA A 50 -0.47 -2.32 18.62
C ALA A 50 -1.53 -3.38 18.98
N ASN A 51 -1.70 -4.40 18.15
CA ASN A 51 -2.65 -5.49 18.39
C ASN A 51 -2.26 -6.39 19.58
N ASP A 52 -0.97 -6.63 19.81
CA ASP A 52 -0.48 -7.50 20.89
C ASP A 52 -0.68 -6.89 22.29
N VAL A 53 -0.58 -5.57 22.37
CA VAL A 53 -0.80 -4.81 23.62
C VAL A 53 -2.25 -4.33 23.78
N ALA A 54 -3.09 -4.46 22.75
CA ALA A 54 -4.50 -4.09 22.82
C ALA A 54 -5.32 -5.07 23.69
N PRO A 55 -6.18 -4.56 24.59
CA PRO A 55 -7.27 -5.34 25.18
C PRO A 55 -8.19 -5.91 24.09
N ASP A 56 -8.84 -7.05 24.37
CA ASP A 56 -9.69 -7.73 23.39
C ASP A 56 -10.86 -6.85 22.93
N GLU A 57 -11.40 -5.98 23.79
CA GLU A 57 -12.47 -5.05 23.40
C GLU A 57 -12.03 -3.98 22.39
N LEU A 58 -10.72 -3.67 22.33
CA LEU A 58 -10.17 -2.64 21.45
C LEU A 58 -9.65 -3.18 20.11
N LYS A 59 -9.52 -4.49 19.94
CA LYS A 59 -8.99 -5.09 18.70
C LYS A 59 -9.83 -4.76 17.48
N ALA A 60 -11.16 -4.81 17.59
CA ALA A 60 -12.05 -4.48 16.48
C ALA A 60 -11.97 -2.98 16.09
N PRO A 61 -12.11 -2.01 17.01
CA PRO A 61 -11.85 -0.60 16.72
C PRO A 61 -10.47 -0.33 16.12
N LEU A 62 -9.43 -0.99 16.64
CA LEU A 62 -8.06 -0.86 16.14
C LEU A 62 -7.93 -1.36 14.70
N LEU A 63 -8.57 -2.49 14.37
CA LEU A 63 -8.58 -3.00 12.99
C LEU A 63 -9.23 -1.99 12.04
N TYR A 64 -10.38 -1.41 12.40
CA TYR A 64 -11.01 -0.36 11.59
C TYR A 64 -10.09 0.85 11.41
N TYR A 65 -9.40 1.26 12.47
CA TYR A 65 -8.42 2.33 12.40
C TYR A 65 -7.28 1.99 11.42
N ILE A 66 -6.69 0.80 11.51
CA ILE A 66 -5.63 0.34 10.59
C ILE A 66 -6.12 0.37 9.14
N LEU A 67 -7.31 -0.18 8.88
CA LEU A 67 -7.89 -0.21 7.53
C LEU A 67 -8.12 1.20 6.97
N ALA A 68 -8.58 2.14 7.79
CA ALA A 68 -8.77 3.54 7.39
C ALA A 68 -7.46 4.26 7.03
N ARG A 69 -6.31 3.75 7.48
CA ARG A 69 -4.98 4.31 7.22
C ARG A 69 -4.34 3.73 5.96
N ILE A 70 -4.84 2.62 5.44
CA ILE A 70 -4.43 2.06 4.15
C ILE A 70 -5.10 2.88 3.05
N LYS A 71 -4.34 3.75 2.39
CA LYS A 71 -4.83 4.54 1.27
C LYS A 71 -5.01 3.62 0.06
N ASP A 72 -6.14 3.76 -0.64
CA ASP A 72 -6.37 3.12 -1.94
C ASP A 72 -5.61 3.85 -3.07
N ARG A 73 -4.34 4.17 -2.82
CA ARG A 73 -3.48 4.87 -3.75
C ARG A 73 -2.22 4.05 -3.94
N LYS A 74 -2.00 3.58 -5.16
CA LYS A 74 -0.75 2.93 -5.54
C LYS A 74 0.39 3.95 -5.45
N HIS A 75 1.50 3.55 -4.85
CA HIS A 75 2.71 4.35 -4.82
C HIS A 75 3.23 4.62 -6.25
N TYR A 76 3.90 5.76 -6.46
CA TYR A 76 4.44 6.16 -7.77
C TYR A 76 5.22 5.03 -8.48
N THR A 77 6.08 4.31 -7.75
CA THR A 77 6.86 3.19 -8.30
C THR A 77 5.99 2.09 -8.89
N GLN A 78 4.86 1.75 -8.25
CA GLN A 78 3.94 0.72 -8.74
C GLN A 78 3.22 1.20 -10.02
N ILE A 79 2.81 2.48 -10.05
CA ILE A 79 2.19 3.07 -11.24
C ILE A 79 3.18 3.08 -12.41
N MET A 80 4.44 3.43 -12.17
CA MET A 80 5.49 3.40 -13.20
C MET A 80 5.79 1.99 -13.69
N GLU A 81 5.77 1.00 -12.82
CA GLU A 81 5.92 -0.41 -13.20
C GLU A 81 4.75 -0.87 -14.08
N GLU A 82 3.51 -0.51 -13.73
CA GLU A 82 2.32 -0.79 -14.55
C GLU A 82 2.41 -0.12 -15.92
N LEU A 83 2.80 1.15 -15.97
CA LEU A 83 2.99 1.88 -17.23
C LEU A 83 4.08 1.24 -18.09
N ASN A 84 5.21 0.85 -17.50
CA ASN A 84 6.32 0.21 -18.22
C ASN A 84 5.98 -1.18 -18.75
N ASN A 85 5.06 -1.89 -18.11
CA ASN A 85 4.65 -3.22 -18.56
C ASN A 85 3.36 -3.20 -19.38
N CYS A 86 2.82 -2.01 -19.68
CA CYS A 86 1.57 -1.88 -20.43
C CYS A 86 1.77 -2.24 -21.91
N LYS A 87 1.03 -3.24 -22.39
CA LYS A 87 0.96 -3.69 -23.78
C LYS A 87 -0.49 -3.94 -24.18
N GLN A 88 -0.78 -3.80 -25.46
CA GLN A 88 -2.09 -4.18 -26.01
C GLN A 88 -2.28 -5.69 -25.82
N ARG A 89 -3.45 -6.09 -25.29
CA ARG A 89 -3.83 -7.51 -25.15
C ARG A 89 -4.33 -8.05 -26.49
N GLU A 90 -4.29 -9.37 -26.67
CA GLU A 90 -4.66 -10.03 -27.94
C GLU A 90 -6.08 -9.71 -28.42
N ASN A 91 -7.04 -9.57 -27.49
CA ASN A 91 -8.45 -9.29 -27.77
C ASN A 91 -8.85 -7.85 -27.41
N GLU A 92 -7.88 -6.95 -27.25
CA GLU A 92 -8.12 -5.56 -26.88
C GLU A 92 -8.08 -4.68 -28.13
N SER A 93 -9.07 -3.79 -28.27
CA SER A 93 -9.03 -2.80 -29.35
C SER A 93 -7.96 -1.75 -29.08
N VAL A 94 -7.52 -1.07 -30.12
CA VAL A 94 -6.47 -0.04 -30.01
C VAL A 94 -6.98 1.16 -29.22
N SER A 95 -8.27 1.48 -29.37
CA SER A 95 -8.93 2.52 -28.58
C SER A 95 -8.93 2.17 -27.09
N ASP A 96 -9.26 0.92 -26.74
CA ASP A 96 -9.28 0.48 -25.34
C ASP A 96 -7.86 0.48 -24.73
N PHE A 97 -6.86 0.03 -25.51
CA PHE A 97 -5.47 0.08 -25.11
C PHE A 97 -4.99 1.52 -24.88
N PHE A 98 -5.30 2.42 -25.81
CA PHE A 98 -4.99 3.85 -25.69
C PHE A 98 -5.64 4.45 -24.45
N GLN A 99 -6.92 4.20 -24.21
CA GLN A 99 -7.61 4.69 -23.01
C GLN A 99 -6.97 4.17 -21.71
N ARG A 100 -6.55 2.90 -21.68
CA ARG A 100 -5.79 2.33 -20.55
C ARG A 100 -4.45 3.03 -20.35
N LEU A 101 -3.71 3.32 -21.41
CA LEU A 101 -2.48 4.10 -21.34
C LEU A 101 -2.72 5.51 -20.82
N GLU A 102 -3.76 6.21 -21.29
CA GLU A 102 -4.11 7.56 -20.81
C GLU A 102 -4.42 7.57 -19.32
N ILE A 103 -5.18 6.58 -18.83
CA ILE A 103 -5.50 6.44 -17.41
C ILE A 103 -4.21 6.23 -16.60
N LEU A 104 -3.30 5.36 -17.05
CA LEU A 104 -2.01 5.13 -16.38
C LEU A 104 -1.13 6.39 -16.42
N ASN A 105 -1.09 7.10 -17.54
CA ASN A 105 -0.36 8.35 -17.70
C ASN A 105 -0.86 9.42 -16.72
N ALA A 106 -2.18 9.65 -16.68
CA ALA A 106 -2.79 10.61 -15.76
C ALA A 106 -2.51 10.30 -14.27
N ARG A 107 -2.56 9.01 -13.91
CA ARG A 107 -2.19 8.53 -12.57
C ARG A 107 -0.71 8.78 -12.28
N ALA A 108 0.19 8.48 -13.21
CA ALA A 108 1.62 8.71 -13.06
C ALA A 108 1.94 10.20 -12.88
N LEU A 109 1.34 11.07 -13.70
CA LEU A 109 1.52 12.53 -13.61
C LEU A 109 1.03 13.08 -12.26
N THR A 110 -0.12 12.59 -11.78
CA THR A 110 -0.66 12.96 -10.47
C THR A 110 0.27 12.48 -9.36
N ALA A 111 0.77 11.25 -9.43
CA ALA A 111 1.72 10.71 -8.47
C ALA A 111 3.04 11.51 -8.44
N VAL A 112 3.61 11.89 -9.60
CA VAL A 112 4.81 12.74 -9.63
C VAL A 112 4.61 14.05 -8.88
N ARG A 113 3.46 14.70 -9.08
CA ARG A 113 3.13 15.96 -8.39
C ARG A 113 2.91 15.77 -6.89
N GLN A 114 2.35 14.63 -6.48
CA GLN A 114 2.11 14.32 -5.08
C GLN A 114 3.38 13.92 -4.31
N TYR A 115 4.30 13.20 -4.96
CA TYR A 115 5.46 12.58 -4.29
C TYR A 115 6.79 13.30 -4.53
N SER A 116 6.88 14.24 -5.48
CA SER A 116 8.12 14.97 -5.71
C SER A 116 8.35 16.03 -4.62
N LYS A 117 9.43 15.85 -3.84
CA LYS A 117 9.90 16.83 -2.85
C LYS A 117 10.52 18.07 -3.51
N ASN A 118 11.18 17.87 -4.66
CA ASN A 118 11.78 18.94 -5.45
C ASN A 118 10.86 19.28 -6.63
N THR A 119 10.38 20.52 -6.67
CA THR A 119 9.52 21.02 -7.74
C THR A 119 10.27 21.22 -9.06
N GLU A 120 11.58 21.45 -9.01
CA GLU A 120 12.41 21.66 -10.20
C GLU A 120 12.55 20.39 -11.05
N ASP A 121 12.46 19.21 -10.43
CA ASP A 121 12.54 17.91 -11.13
C ASP A 121 11.22 17.52 -11.81
N ILE A 122 10.10 18.16 -11.45
CA ILE A 122 8.76 17.78 -11.93
C ILE A 122 8.66 17.86 -13.45
N PRO A 123 9.07 18.94 -14.14
CA PRO A 123 8.99 19.02 -15.59
C PRO A 123 9.73 17.86 -16.29
N GLY A 124 10.95 17.55 -15.84
CA GLY A 124 11.73 16.44 -16.40
C GLY A 124 11.03 15.09 -16.25
N LYS A 125 10.49 14.80 -15.06
CA LYS A 125 9.72 13.57 -14.81
C LYS A 125 8.45 13.50 -15.66
N ILE A 126 7.75 14.62 -15.86
CA ILE A 126 6.57 14.67 -16.73
C ILE A 126 6.95 14.34 -18.17
N THR A 127 8.04 14.92 -18.69
CA THR A 127 8.54 14.61 -20.03
C THR A 127 8.85 13.13 -20.17
N THR A 128 9.61 12.54 -19.23
CA THR A 128 9.92 11.10 -19.24
C THR A 128 8.66 10.23 -19.22
N ILE A 129 7.65 10.58 -18.42
CA ILE A 129 6.39 9.83 -18.37
C ILE A 129 5.67 9.86 -19.71
N ASN A 130 5.58 11.04 -20.33
CA ASN A 130 4.94 11.19 -21.65
C ASN A 130 5.70 10.40 -22.74
N GLU A 131 7.03 10.45 -22.72
CA GLU A 131 7.88 9.67 -23.64
C GLU A 131 7.68 8.16 -23.46
N ILE A 132 7.63 7.67 -22.23
CA ILE A 132 7.34 6.25 -21.95
C ILE A 132 5.95 5.90 -22.49
N THR A 133 4.92 6.69 -22.19
CA THR A 133 3.55 6.45 -22.65
C THR A 133 3.48 6.39 -24.17
N LEU A 134 4.13 7.33 -24.86
CA LEU A 134 4.20 7.35 -26.33
C LEU A 134 4.93 6.10 -26.86
N ASN A 135 6.08 5.76 -26.28
CA ASN A 135 6.82 4.56 -26.66
C ASN A 135 5.99 3.29 -26.44
N ARG A 136 5.19 3.22 -25.37
CA ARG A 136 4.27 2.10 -25.15
C ARG A 136 3.20 2.01 -26.23
N PHE A 137 2.61 3.14 -26.62
CA PHE A 137 1.63 3.14 -27.69
C PHE A 137 2.25 2.71 -29.04
N VAL A 138 3.40 3.28 -29.41
CA VAL A 138 4.07 3.02 -30.69
C VAL A 138 4.57 1.58 -30.79
N PHE A 139 5.29 1.08 -29.78
CA PHE A 139 5.99 -0.21 -29.87
C PHE A 139 5.21 -1.40 -29.31
N HIS A 140 4.14 -1.16 -28.56
CA HIS A 140 3.36 -2.23 -27.92
C HIS A 140 1.87 -2.22 -28.29
N SER A 141 1.50 -1.48 -29.34
CA SER A 141 0.27 -1.74 -30.09
C SER A 141 0.43 -2.98 -30.98
N SER A 142 -0.70 -3.56 -31.39
CA SER A 142 -0.73 -4.78 -32.19
C SER A 142 0.02 -4.61 -33.53
N PRO A 143 0.63 -5.69 -34.06
CA PRO A 143 1.48 -5.64 -35.26
C PRO A 143 0.87 -4.94 -36.49
N PRO A 144 -0.45 -5.06 -36.80
CA PRO A 144 -1.02 -4.39 -37.96
C PRO A 144 -0.85 -2.87 -37.95
N LEU A 145 -0.92 -2.24 -36.76
CA LEU A 145 -0.74 -0.79 -36.63
C LEU A 145 0.73 -0.39 -36.55
N PHE A 146 1.54 -1.21 -35.90
CA PHE A 146 2.98 -0.99 -35.84
C PHE A 146 3.60 -0.88 -37.23
N GLN A 147 3.10 -1.67 -38.20
CA GLN A 147 3.53 -1.60 -39.59
C GLN A 147 3.06 -0.33 -40.33
N MET A 148 1.96 0.29 -39.90
CA MET A 148 1.42 1.52 -40.50
C MET A 148 2.06 2.81 -39.94
N LEU A 149 2.62 2.76 -38.74
CA LEU A 149 3.21 3.91 -38.05
C LEU A 149 4.71 4.10 -38.32
N ARG A 150 5.33 3.19 -39.08
CA ARG A 150 6.71 3.27 -39.56
C ARG A 150 6.75 3.72 -41.00
#